data_AF-A0A966U4B3-F1
#
_entry.id   AF-A0A966U4B3-F1
#
_cell.length_a   1.000
_cell.length_b   1.000
_cell.length_c   1.000
_cell.angle_alpha   90.00
_cell.angle_beta   90.00
_cell.angle_gamma   90.00
#
_symmetry.space_group_name_H-M   'P 1'
#
loop_
_entity.id
_entity.type
_entity.pdbx_description
1 polymer ?
#
loop_
_entity_poly.entity_id
_entity_poly.type
_entity_poly.pdbx_seq_one_letter_code
_entity_poly.pdbx_strand_id
1 'polypeptide(L)'
;GNGIGFRSDRVDPAQVAAEGYDSMWNSSYKGKLAVVDSYRDTISLALLQAGVTDVNTSDADVLAAAQENLIRLREATSPKVDIVSYTEIPAGNRDIAYMWGGDALAMPFFLAEGTSPDVLGFWYPKDTITANDFFCIPKASATPVAAHQFINYLLDVEVAIKNQTYVGYQPALTEVTVEAMLSSGGIVESVADAVVTQERYEAGARLVSLEPEVDALWNDVWTTFTAG
;
A
#
# COMPACT_ATOMS: atom_id res chain seq x y z
N GLY A 1 -0.26 1.66 6.42
CA GLY A 1 -1.03 0.42 6.22
C GLY A 1 -1.42 0.33 4.77
N ASN A 2 -1.52 -0.87 4.24
CA ASN A 2 -2.04 -1.07 2.88
C ASN A 2 -3.54 -0.84 2.87
N GLY A 3 -4.09 -0.49 1.71
CA GLY A 3 -5.52 -0.29 1.54
C GLY A 3 -5.88 -0.12 0.09
N ILE A 4 -7.05 0.47 -0.15
CA ILE A 4 -7.59 0.61 -1.50
C ILE A 4 -7.66 2.10 -1.83
N GLY A 5 -6.82 2.55 -2.77
CA GLY A 5 -6.92 3.88 -3.35
C GLY A 5 -7.80 3.85 -4.60
N PHE A 6 -8.56 4.91 -4.83
CA PHE A 6 -9.48 4.96 -5.96
C PHE A 6 -9.79 6.39 -6.41
N ARG A 7 -10.40 6.48 -7.60
CA ARG A 7 -11.01 7.70 -8.12
C ARG A 7 -12.49 7.77 -7.73
N SER A 8 -12.86 8.68 -6.83
CA SER A 8 -14.23 8.83 -6.31
C SER A 8 -15.23 9.33 -7.37
N ASP A 9 -14.76 9.92 -8.48
CA ASP A 9 -15.58 10.29 -9.63
C ASP A 9 -15.96 9.09 -10.54
N ARG A 10 -15.40 7.91 -10.26
CA ARG A 10 -15.64 6.66 -11.03
C ARG A 10 -15.98 5.45 -10.16
N VAL A 11 -15.60 5.50 -8.89
CA VAL A 11 -15.77 4.45 -7.89
C VAL A 11 -16.54 5.04 -6.71
N ASP A 12 -17.67 4.45 -6.34
CA ASP A 12 -18.44 4.92 -5.19
C ASP A 12 -17.70 4.58 -3.87
N PRO A 13 -17.26 5.58 -3.09
CA PRO A 13 -16.58 5.34 -1.82
C PRO A 13 -17.42 4.52 -0.84
N ALA A 14 -18.75 4.69 -0.86
CA ALA A 14 -19.65 3.96 0.02
C ALA A 14 -19.72 2.48 -0.35
N GLN A 15 -19.64 2.16 -1.64
CA GLN A 15 -19.56 0.80 -2.12
C GLN A 15 -18.24 0.14 -1.69
N VAL A 16 -17.11 0.82 -1.85
CA VAL A 16 -15.80 0.31 -1.39
C VAL A 16 -15.81 0.06 0.11
N ALA A 17 -16.37 0.97 0.91
CA ALA A 17 -16.46 0.79 2.36
C ALA A 17 -17.37 -0.40 2.76
N ALA A 18 -18.43 -0.67 2.01
CA ALA A 18 -19.35 -1.77 2.27
C ALA A 18 -18.78 -3.14 1.83
N GLU A 19 -18.08 -3.19 0.70
CA GLU A 19 -17.49 -4.41 0.14
C GLU A 19 -16.11 -4.72 0.75
N GLY A 20 -15.38 -3.69 1.20
CA GLY A 20 -14.01 -3.81 1.67
C GLY A 20 -13.10 -4.45 0.60
N TYR A 21 -12.37 -5.50 0.98
CA TYR A 21 -11.49 -6.21 0.05
C TYR A 21 -12.21 -6.89 -1.11
N ASP A 22 -13.50 -7.22 -0.97
CA ASP A 22 -14.28 -7.84 -2.06
C ASP A 22 -14.39 -6.93 -3.29
N SER A 23 -14.27 -5.61 -3.10
CA SER A 23 -14.27 -4.64 -4.20
C SER A 23 -13.16 -4.92 -5.23
N MET A 24 -12.06 -5.56 -4.82
CA MET A 24 -10.94 -5.90 -5.70
C MET A 24 -11.25 -7.02 -6.69
N TRP A 25 -12.32 -7.79 -6.46
CA TRP A 25 -12.82 -8.84 -7.36
C TRP A 25 -14.01 -8.37 -8.23
N ASN A 26 -14.38 -7.09 -8.15
CA ASN A 26 -15.50 -6.58 -8.93
C ASN A 26 -15.14 -6.46 -10.42
N SER A 27 -15.77 -7.31 -11.25
CA SER A 27 -15.55 -7.35 -12.70
C SER A 27 -15.88 -6.05 -13.45
N SER A 28 -16.61 -5.11 -12.82
CA SER A 28 -16.84 -3.77 -13.40
C SER A 28 -15.52 -3.00 -13.59
N TYR A 29 -14.48 -3.32 -12.81
CA TYR A 29 -13.16 -2.68 -12.87
C TYR A 29 -12.21 -3.36 -13.85
N LYS A 30 -12.72 -4.20 -14.76
CA LYS A 30 -11.88 -4.95 -15.70
C LYS A 30 -10.98 -4.04 -16.55
N GLY A 31 -9.67 -4.25 -16.48
CA GLY A 31 -8.64 -3.46 -17.16
C GLY A 31 -8.42 -2.06 -16.58
N LYS A 32 -9.06 -1.74 -15.45
CA LYS A 32 -8.98 -0.45 -14.73
C LYS A 32 -8.50 -0.59 -13.28
N LEU A 33 -8.39 -1.82 -12.80
CA LEU A 33 -7.88 -2.15 -11.48
C LEU A 33 -6.36 -2.38 -11.50
N ALA A 34 -5.69 -2.07 -10.39
CA ALA A 34 -4.32 -2.48 -10.15
C ALA A 34 -4.13 -3.14 -8.77
N VAL A 35 -3.08 -3.95 -8.64
CA VAL A 35 -2.57 -4.47 -7.38
C VAL A 35 -1.08 -4.21 -7.31
N VAL A 36 -0.55 -4.02 -6.11
CA VAL A 36 0.87 -3.73 -5.91
C VAL A 36 1.76 -4.88 -6.38
N ASP A 37 2.87 -4.55 -7.06
CA ASP A 37 3.94 -5.48 -7.42
C ASP A 37 4.80 -5.81 -6.20
N SER A 38 4.18 -6.49 -5.25
CA SER A 38 4.78 -7.01 -4.04
C SER A 38 4.09 -8.32 -3.70
N TYR A 39 4.82 -9.43 -3.83
CA TYR A 39 4.25 -10.76 -3.68
C TYR A 39 3.60 -10.96 -2.31
N ARG A 40 4.26 -10.53 -1.23
CA ARG A 40 3.73 -10.66 0.13
C ARG A 40 2.49 -9.81 0.34
N ASP A 41 2.48 -8.57 -0.13
CA ASP A 41 1.34 -7.66 0.04
C ASP A 41 0.12 -8.15 -0.75
N THR A 42 0.31 -8.50 -2.03
CA THR A 42 -0.80 -8.94 -2.90
C THR A 42 -1.32 -10.33 -2.56
N ILE A 43 -0.47 -11.27 -2.12
CA ILE A 43 -0.97 -12.55 -1.58
C ILE A 43 -1.74 -12.31 -0.28
N SER A 44 -1.27 -11.39 0.56
CA SER A 44 -1.98 -11.04 1.79
C SER A 44 -3.32 -10.36 1.55
N LEU A 45 -3.50 -9.62 0.45
CA LEU A 45 -4.83 -9.15 0.03
C LEU A 45 -5.80 -10.32 -0.11
N ALA A 46 -5.40 -11.42 -0.77
CA ALA A 46 -6.24 -12.60 -0.92
C ALA A 46 -6.48 -13.35 0.41
N LEU A 47 -5.48 -13.39 1.29
CA LEU A 47 -5.62 -13.96 2.64
C LEU A 47 -6.63 -13.16 3.48
N LEU A 48 -6.46 -11.83 3.53
CA LEU A 48 -7.30 -10.94 4.32
C LEU A 48 -8.73 -10.89 3.78
N GLN A 49 -8.91 -10.91 2.46
CA GLN A 49 -10.22 -11.05 1.83
C GLN A 49 -10.92 -12.35 2.24
N ALA A 50 -10.16 -13.45 2.40
CA ALA A 50 -10.69 -14.73 2.87
C ALA A 50 -10.84 -14.82 4.41
N GLY A 51 -10.54 -13.75 5.15
CA GLY A 51 -10.58 -13.72 6.61
C GLY A 51 -9.39 -14.39 7.31
N VAL A 52 -8.33 -14.72 6.58
CA VAL A 52 -7.08 -15.24 7.13
C VAL A 52 -6.17 -14.08 7.52
N THR A 53 -5.98 -13.87 8.82
CA THR A 53 -5.19 -12.74 9.36
C THR A 53 -3.71 -13.07 9.58
N ASP A 54 -3.31 -14.34 9.48
CA ASP A 54 -1.91 -14.74 9.49
C ASP A 54 -1.26 -14.49 8.12
N VAL A 55 -0.77 -13.27 7.93
CA VAL A 55 -0.05 -12.82 6.73
C VAL A 55 1.37 -13.41 6.59
N ASN A 56 1.75 -14.34 7.47
CA ASN A 56 3.02 -15.08 7.43
C ASN A 56 2.82 -16.60 7.45
N THR A 57 1.62 -17.06 7.09
CA THR A 57 1.27 -18.48 7.14
C THR A 57 2.26 -19.35 6.38
N SER A 58 2.57 -20.50 6.99
CA SER A 58 3.34 -21.59 6.39
C SER A 58 2.47 -22.77 5.94
N ASP A 59 1.15 -22.62 6.02
CA ASP A 59 0.19 -23.64 5.61
C ASP A 59 0.04 -23.65 4.09
N ALA A 60 0.49 -24.74 3.47
CA ALA A 60 0.46 -24.90 2.02
C ALA A 60 -0.97 -24.93 1.44
N ASP A 61 -1.95 -25.44 2.18
CA ASP A 61 -3.34 -25.48 1.72
C ASP A 61 -3.96 -24.08 1.73
N VAL A 62 -3.60 -23.26 2.73
CA VAL A 62 -4.00 -21.84 2.79
C VAL A 62 -3.38 -21.05 1.63
N LEU A 63 -2.10 -21.28 1.33
CA LEU A 63 -1.42 -20.64 0.20
C LEU A 63 -1.98 -21.09 -1.15
N ALA A 64 -2.32 -22.37 -1.31
CA ALA A 64 -3.00 -22.88 -2.50
C ALA A 64 -4.38 -22.22 -2.68
N ALA A 65 -5.16 -22.05 -1.60
CA ALA A 65 -6.44 -21.34 -1.66
C ALA A 65 -6.27 -19.86 -2.03
N ALA A 66 -5.22 -19.19 -1.52
CA ALA A 66 -4.89 -17.81 -1.89
C ALA A 66 -4.51 -17.69 -3.37
N GLN A 67 -3.77 -18.66 -3.92
CA GLN A 67 -3.44 -18.73 -5.34
C GLN A 67 -4.70 -18.79 -6.21
N GLU A 68 -5.60 -19.73 -5.94
CA GLU A 68 -6.86 -19.85 -6.68
C GLU A 68 -7.73 -18.59 -6.54
N ASN A 69 -7.68 -17.92 -5.38
CA ASN A 69 -8.34 -16.64 -5.19
C ASN A 69 -7.77 -15.53 -6.09
N LEU A 70 -6.44 -15.40 -6.14
CA LEU A 70 -5.77 -14.42 -7.00
C LEU A 70 -5.96 -14.72 -8.49
N ILE A 71 -6.05 -15.99 -8.89
CA ILE A 71 -6.42 -16.38 -10.26
C ILE A 71 -7.82 -15.85 -10.59
N ARG A 72 -8.80 -16.03 -9.68
CA ARG A 72 -10.15 -15.46 -9.85
C ARG A 72 -10.13 -13.93 -9.95
N LEU A 73 -9.28 -13.26 -9.17
CA LEU A 73 -9.07 -11.81 -9.27
C LEU A 73 -8.63 -11.46 -10.69
N ARG A 74 -7.57 -12.13 -11.17
CA ARG A 74 -7.00 -11.92 -12.51
C ARG A 74 -8.03 -12.11 -13.61
N GLU A 75 -8.80 -13.19 -13.55
CA GLU A 75 -9.81 -13.52 -14.57
C GLU A 75 -10.97 -12.50 -14.58
N ALA A 76 -11.40 -12.06 -13.40
CA ALA A 76 -12.49 -11.11 -13.26
C ALA A 76 -12.10 -9.68 -13.71
N THR A 77 -10.90 -9.23 -13.32
CA THR A 77 -10.55 -7.79 -13.40
C THR A 77 -9.36 -7.49 -14.30
N SER A 78 -8.59 -8.49 -14.76
CA SER A 78 -7.38 -8.29 -15.56
C SER A 78 -6.50 -7.15 -15.00
N PRO A 79 -6.08 -7.28 -13.72
CA PRO A 79 -5.44 -6.20 -12.98
C PRO A 79 -4.10 -5.85 -13.60
N LYS A 80 -3.69 -4.59 -13.47
CA LYS A 80 -2.28 -4.25 -13.63
C LYS A 80 -1.54 -4.60 -12.34
N VAL A 81 -0.42 -5.31 -12.46
CA VAL A 81 0.56 -5.45 -11.37
C VAL A 81 1.59 -4.35 -11.55
N ASP A 82 1.67 -3.41 -10.62
CA ASP A 82 2.60 -2.28 -10.67
C ASP A 82 2.91 -1.66 -9.30
N ILE A 83 3.82 -0.68 -9.29
CA ILE A 83 4.14 0.16 -8.13
C ILE A 83 3.83 1.64 -8.41
N VAL A 84 3.07 1.95 -9.46
CA VAL A 84 2.89 3.33 -9.98
C VAL A 84 1.45 3.80 -9.97
N SER A 85 0.55 3.03 -9.35
CA SER A 85 -0.87 3.35 -9.21
C SER A 85 -1.13 4.74 -8.62
N TYR A 86 -0.22 5.27 -7.79
CA TYR A 86 -0.29 6.64 -7.26
C TYR A 86 -0.19 7.73 -8.34
N THR A 87 0.32 7.42 -9.52
CA THR A 87 0.32 8.32 -10.69
C THR A 87 -0.82 7.99 -11.66
N GLU A 88 -1.13 6.70 -11.82
CA GLU A 88 -2.10 6.22 -12.81
C GLU A 88 -3.56 6.50 -12.41
N ILE A 89 -3.88 6.47 -11.11
CA ILE A 89 -5.21 6.83 -10.59
C ILE A 89 -5.47 8.33 -10.83
N PRO A 90 -4.61 9.28 -10.41
CA PRO A 90 -4.78 10.70 -10.73
C PRO A 90 -4.85 11.02 -12.23
N ALA A 91 -4.09 10.31 -13.06
CA ALA A 91 -4.14 10.43 -14.51
C ALA A 91 -5.43 9.86 -15.14
N GLY A 92 -6.21 9.08 -14.40
CA GLY A 92 -7.44 8.46 -14.90
C GLY A 92 -7.20 7.21 -15.76
N ASN A 93 -6.01 6.61 -15.68
CA ASN A 93 -5.68 5.36 -16.35
C ASN A 93 -6.13 4.14 -15.54
N ARG A 94 -6.24 4.28 -14.22
CA ARG A 94 -6.81 3.32 -13.27
C ARG A 94 -7.94 3.98 -12.49
N ASP A 95 -8.90 3.16 -12.08
CA ASP A 95 -10.04 3.61 -11.29
C ASP A 95 -9.89 3.21 -9.82
N ILE A 96 -9.22 2.10 -9.54
CA ILE A 96 -9.04 1.51 -8.20
C ILE A 96 -7.74 0.71 -8.12
N ALA A 97 -7.08 0.71 -6.97
CA ALA A 97 -5.90 -0.13 -6.73
C ALA A 97 -5.76 -0.54 -5.26
N TYR A 98 -5.28 -1.76 -5.03
CA TYR A 98 -4.70 -2.14 -3.74
C TYR A 98 -3.25 -1.67 -3.68
N MET A 99 -2.95 -0.80 -2.72
CA MET A 99 -1.71 -0.02 -2.70
C MET A 99 -1.24 0.29 -1.27
N TRP A 100 -0.01 0.80 -1.14
CA TRP A 100 0.50 1.32 0.11
C TRP A 100 -0.18 2.66 0.46
N GLY A 101 -0.47 2.89 1.75
CA GLY A 101 -1.10 4.14 2.18
C GLY A 101 -0.27 5.40 1.88
N GLY A 102 1.06 5.31 1.93
CA GLY A 102 1.94 6.44 1.59
C GLY A 102 1.79 6.89 0.13
N ASP A 103 1.65 5.94 -0.79
CA ASP A 103 1.35 6.18 -2.19
C ASP A 103 0.00 6.90 -2.37
N ALA A 104 -1.00 6.55 -1.56
CA ALA A 104 -2.31 7.21 -1.62
C ALA A 104 -2.22 8.69 -1.19
N LEU A 105 -1.36 9.01 -0.23
CA LEU A 105 -1.06 10.39 0.18
C LEU A 105 -0.29 11.17 -0.90
N ALA A 106 0.42 10.49 -1.80
CA ALA A 106 1.14 11.10 -2.92
C ALA A 106 0.25 11.34 -4.16
N MET A 107 -0.88 10.63 -4.31
CA MET A 107 -1.80 10.78 -5.44
C MET A 107 -2.16 12.23 -5.79
N PRO A 108 -2.47 13.13 -4.83
CA PRO A 108 -2.80 14.52 -5.15
C PRO A 108 -1.70 15.26 -5.93
N PHE A 109 -0.44 14.86 -5.80
CA PHE A 109 0.69 15.51 -6.48
C PHE A 109 0.71 15.24 -8.00
N PHE A 110 -0.03 14.23 -8.47
CA PHE A 110 -0.06 13.78 -9.86
C PHE A 110 -1.38 14.10 -10.56
N LEU A 111 -2.28 14.84 -9.92
CA LEU A 111 -3.50 15.30 -10.55
C LEU A 111 -3.19 16.30 -11.67
N ALA A 112 -3.95 16.19 -12.76
CA ALA A 112 -3.91 17.19 -13.82
C ALA A 112 -4.32 18.57 -13.26
N GLU A 113 -3.65 19.61 -13.72
CA GLU A 113 -3.92 21.00 -13.31
C GLU A 113 -5.42 21.32 -13.47
N GLY A 114 -6.01 21.93 -12.43
CA GLY A 114 -7.44 22.27 -12.39
C GLY A 114 -8.37 21.14 -11.97
N THR A 115 -7.87 19.93 -11.71
CA THR A 115 -8.68 18.83 -11.15
C THR A 115 -8.78 18.98 -9.63
N SER A 116 -10.00 18.93 -9.08
CA SER A 116 -10.18 18.92 -7.61
C SER A 116 -9.59 17.63 -7.03
N PRO A 117 -8.86 17.68 -5.91
CA PRO A 117 -8.34 16.48 -5.27
C PRO A 117 -9.43 15.65 -4.56
N ASP A 118 -10.67 16.15 -4.48
CA ASP A 118 -11.83 15.40 -3.98
C ASP A 118 -12.19 14.20 -4.86
N VAL A 119 -11.68 14.15 -6.09
CA VAL A 119 -11.85 12.99 -7.00
C VAL A 119 -11.00 11.78 -6.58
N LEU A 120 -10.17 11.90 -5.55
CA LEU A 120 -9.37 10.82 -5.00
C LEU A 120 -10.00 10.30 -3.73
N GLY A 121 -9.74 9.04 -3.40
CA GLY A 121 -10.17 8.44 -2.15
C GLY A 121 -9.24 7.32 -1.72
N PHE A 122 -9.28 7.01 -0.43
CA PHE A 122 -8.60 5.85 0.14
C PHE A 122 -9.49 5.19 1.18
N TRP A 123 -9.56 3.86 1.16
CA TRP A 123 -10.20 3.06 2.19
C TRP A 123 -9.12 2.33 2.99
N TYR A 124 -9.02 2.66 4.28
CA TYR A 124 -8.15 1.98 5.23
C TYR A 124 -8.87 0.74 5.81
N PRO A 125 -8.38 -0.48 5.55
CA PRO A 125 -8.97 -1.70 6.08
C PRO A 125 -8.74 -1.84 7.58
N LYS A 126 -9.72 -2.41 8.31
CA LYS A 126 -9.56 -2.73 9.73
C LYS A 126 -8.41 -3.71 9.97
N ASP A 127 -8.39 -4.80 9.20
CA ASP A 127 -7.32 -5.80 9.21
C ASP A 127 -6.44 -5.59 7.98
N THR A 128 -5.21 -5.14 8.18
CA THR A 128 -4.26 -4.81 7.10
C THR A 128 -2.82 -5.07 7.51
N ILE A 129 -1.90 -4.99 6.54
CA ILE A 129 -0.47 -4.95 6.79
C ILE A 129 -0.04 -3.51 7.06
N THR A 130 0.79 -3.32 8.05
CA THR A 130 1.55 -2.06 8.23
C THR A 130 3.03 -2.38 8.28
N ALA A 131 3.85 -1.59 7.61
CA ALA A 131 5.30 -1.77 7.51
C ALA A 131 6.02 -0.45 7.76
N ASN A 132 7.34 -0.55 8.01
CA ASN A 132 8.24 0.60 7.97
C ASN A 132 9.47 0.22 7.18
N ASP A 133 9.95 1.16 6.40
CA ASP A 133 11.30 1.11 5.87
C ASP A 133 12.27 1.71 6.88
N PHE A 134 13.49 1.18 6.92
CA PHE A 134 14.51 1.62 7.85
C PHE A 134 15.88 1.65 7.18
N PHE A 135 16.72 2.58 7.63
CA PHE A 135 18.11 2.65 7.18
C PHE A 135 18.93 1.52 7.78
N CYS A 136 19.78 0.92 6.95
CA CYS A 136 20.79 -0.04 7.38
C CYS A 136 22.15 0.36 6.81
N ILE A 137 23.20 0.22 7.62
CA ILE A 137 24.58 0.40 7.15
C ILE A 137 25.18 -1.01 6.96
N PRO A 138 25.47 -1.43 5.71
CA PRO A 138 26.07 -2.73 5.48
C PRO A 138 27.41 -2.85 6.18
N LYS A 139 27.72 -4.05 6.71
CA LYS A 139 29.01 -4.34 7.38
C LYS A 139 30.22 -4.00 6.51
N ALA A 140 30.08 -4.11 5.19
CA ALA A 140 31.13 -3.84 4.21
C ALA A 140 31.17 -2.38 3.71
N SER A 141 30.42 -1.45 4.33
CA SER A 141 30.44 -0.04 3.91
C SER A 141 31.85 0.55 3.99
N ALA A 142 32.31 1.14 2.89
CA ALA A 142 33.62 1.79 2.81
C ALA A 142 33.65 3.13 3.55
N THR A 143 32.49 3.75 3.79
CA THR A 143 32.35 5.09 4.38
C THR A 143 31.23 5.14 5.43
N PRO A 144 31.30 4.34 6.50
CA PRO A 144 30.22 4.23 7.48
C PRO A 144 29.96 5.56 8.22
N VAL A 145 30.97 6.39 8.43
CA VAL A 145 30.80 7.71 9.07
C VAL A 145 29.92 8.63 8.23
N ALA A 146 30.14 8.69 6.91
CA ALA A 146 29.32 9.49 6.00
C ALA A 146 27.88 8.96 5.94
N ALA A 147 27.69 7.63 6.01
CA ALA A 147 26.34 7.04 6.08
C ALA A 147 25.59 7.47 7.35
N HIS A 148 26.26 7.51 8.52
CA HIS A 148 25.64 8.05 9.74
C HIS A 148 25.29 9.55 9.60
N GLN A 149 26.15 10.35 8.98
CA GLN A 149 25.86 11.77 8.74
C GLN A 149 24.64 11.96 7.83
N PHE A 150 24.50 11.12 6.80
CA PHE A 150 23.33 11.14 5.92
C PHE A 150 22.05 10.72 6.64
N ILE A 151 22.11 9.66 7.45
CA ILE A 151 20.97 9.25 8.30
C ILE A 151 20.58 10.37 9.26
N ASN A 152 21.55 11.01 9.92
CA ASN A 152 21.28 12.15 10.80
C ASN A 152 20.61 13.32 10.07
N TYR A 153 21.03 13.61 8.83
CA TYR A 153 20.38 14.63 8.00
C TYR A 153 18.92 14.27 7.71
N LEU A 154 18.63 13.02 7.36
CA LEU A 154 17.25 12.56 7.09
C LEU A 154 16.37 12.44 8.34
N LEU A 155 16.98 12.35 9.54
CA LEU A 155 16.28 12.35 10.82
C LEU A 155 15.98 13.76 11.36
N ASP A 156 16.53 14.81 10.75
CA ASP A 156 16.11 16.18 11.05
C ASP A 156 14.64 16.38 10.64
N VAL A 157 13.84 16.98 11.53
CA VAL A 157 12.38 17.11 11.32
C VAL A 157 12.05 17.90 10.06
N GLU A 158 12.74 19.02 9.79
CA GLU A 158 12.44 19.84 8.61
C GLU A 158 12.77 19.08 7.33
N VAL A 159 13.88 18.34 7.34
CA VAL A 159 14.28 17.49 6.20
C VAL A 159 13.31 16.33 6.00
N ALA A 160 12.89 15.66 7.08
CA ALA A 160 11.96 14.55 7.02
C ALA A 160 10.57 14.98 6.51
N ILE A 161 10.06 16.13 6.98
CA ILE A 161 8.81 16.72 6.48
C ILE A 161 8.95 17.12 5.01
N LYS A 162 10.07 17.73 4.62
CA LYS A 162 10.33 18.06 3.20
C LYS A 162 10.39 16.81 2.32
N ASN A 163 10.93 15.71 2.83
CA ASN A 163 10.92 14.44 2.11
C ASN A 163 9.49 13.90 1.99
N GLN A 164 8.73 13.90 3.08
CA GLN A 164 7.32 13.49 3.11
C GLN A 164 6.47 14.29 2.11
N THR A 165 6.65 15.61 1.99
CA THR A 165 5.89 16.41 1.01
C THR A 165 6.22 16.09 -0.44
N TYR A 166 7.31 15.35 -0.70
CA TYR A 166 7.66 14.87 -2.02
C TYR A 166 7.15 13.44 -2.28
N VAL A 167 7.21 12.56 -1.27
CA VAL A 167 6.93 11.12 -1.45
C VAL A 167 5.59 10.65 -0.86
N GLY A 168 4.95 11.43 0.00
CA GLY A 168 3.69 11.09 0.68
C GLY A 168 3.82 10.24 1.95
N TYR A 169 4.96 9.59 2.19
CA TYR A 169 5.15 8.66 3.32
C TYR A 169 5.42 9.35 4.66
N GLN A 170 4.71 8.90 5.70
CA GLN A 170 4.84 9.39 7.08
C GLN A 170 6.25 9.19 7.65
N PRO A 171 6.91 10.25 8.15
CA PRO A 171 8.16 10.11 8.89
C PRO A 171 7.95 9.37 10.20
N ALA A 172 8.86 8.44 10.53
CA ALA A 172 8.87 7.74 11.81
C ALA A 172 9.59 8.57 12.91
N LEU A 173 9.15 9.81 13.10
CA LEU A 173 9.69 10.74 14.10
C LEU A 173 8.64 11.07 15.15
N THR A 174 8.98 10.95 16.44
CA THR A 174 8.04 11.22 17.55
C THR A 174 7.57 12.68 17.59
N GLU A 175 8.36 13.60 17.06
CA GLU A 175 8.03 15.02 16.95
C GLU A 175 7.01 15.32 15.83
N VAL A 176 6.83 14.39 14.89
CA VAL A 176 5.85 14.50 13.79
C VAL A 176 4.59 13.74 14.18
N THR A 177 3.60 14.45 14.71
CA THR A 177 2.32 13.83 15.11
C THR A 177 1.34 13.75 13.94
N VAL A 178 0.41 12.79 13.99
CA VAL A 178 -0.69 12.69 13.02
C VAL A 178 -1.52 13.98 12.99
N GLU A 179 -1.76 14.58 14.15
CA GLU A 179 -2.48 15.86 14.25
C GLU A 179 -1.72 17.00 13.54
N ALA A 180 -0.39 17.07 13.71
CA ALA A 180 0.44 18.04 13.02
C ALA A 180 0.41 17.81 11.50
N MET A 181 0.43 16.55 11.05
CA MET A 181 0.35 16.22 9.63
C MET A 181 -0.99 16.63 9.01
N LEU A 182 -2.10 16.29 9.66
CA LEU A 182 -3.45 16.64 9.18
C LEU A 182 -3.70 18.16 9.22
N SER A 183 -3.17 18.87 10.22
CA SER A 183 -3.32 20.33 10.33
C SER A 183 -2.33 21.14 9.47
N SER A 184 -1.31 20.50 8.88
CA SER A 184 -0.31 21.17 8.04
C SER A 184 -0.87 21.75 6.73
N GLY A 185 -2.04 21.28 6.28
CA GLY A 185 -2.60 21.57 4.96
C GLY A 185 -1.90 20.83 3.82
N GLY A 186 -0.89 20.00 4.10
CA GLY A 186 -0.18 19.18 3.11
C GLY A 186 -0.86 17.85 2.80
N ILE A 187 -1.80 17.41 3.64
CA ILE A 187 -2.62 16.21 3.42
C ILE A 187 -4.00 16.64 2.93
N VAL A 188 -4.41 16.13 1.76
CA VAL A 188 -5.75 16.35 1.24
C VAL A 188 -6.75 15.52 2.03
N GLU A 189 -7.87 16.14 2.42
CA GLU A 189 -8.95 15.51 3.21
C GLU A 189 -9.47 14.21 2.59
N SER A 190 -9.66 14.18 1.27
CA SER A 190 -10.20 13.03 0.54
C SER A 190 -9.36 11.75 0.64
N VAL A 191 -8.05 11.87 0.94
CA VAL A 191 -7.13 10.75 1.15
C VAL A 191 -6.58 10.69 2.59
N ALA A 192 -7.10 11.52 3.50
CA ALA A 192 -6.62 11.57 4.88
C ALA A 192 -6.79 10.25 5.64
N ASP A 193 -7.70 9.38 5.18
CA ASP A 193 -7.86 8.03 5.73
C ASP A 193 -6.62 7.15 5.53
N ALA A 194 -5.72 7.49 4.60
CA ALA A 194 -4.45 6.79 4.43
C ALA A 194 -3.44 7.08 5.54
N VAL A 195 -3.65 8.12 6.36
CA VAL A 195 -2.79 8.44 7.49
C VAL A 195 -2.90 7.34 8.57
N VAL A 196 -1.75 6.78 8.90
CA VAL A 196 -1.57 5.73 9.90
C VAL A 196 -1.46 6.37 11.27
N THR A 197 -2.46 6.15 12.11
CA THR A 197 -2.41 6.46 13.55
C THR A 197 -1.60 5.44 14.31
N GLN A 198 -1.22 5.75 15.55
CA GLN A 198 -0.57 4.78 16.43
C GLN A 198 -1.43 3.53 16.63
N GLU A 199 -2.73 3.68 16.84
CA GLU A 199 -3.67 2.55 16.97
C GLU A 199 -3.68 1.67 15.71
N ARG A 200 -3.78 2.30 14.52
CA ARG A 200 -3.73 1.58 13.23
C ARG A 200 -2.40 0.87 13.02
N TYR A 201 -1.31 1.51 13.42
CA TYR A 201 0.01 0.91 13.37
C TYR A 201 0.08 -0.32 14.27
N GLU A 202 -0.33 -0.21 15.54
CA GLU A 202 -0.33 -1.31 16.52
C GLU A 202 -1.24 -2.47 16.11
N ALA A 203 -2.40 -2.18 15.50
CA ALA A 203 -3.34 -3.19 15.04
C ALA A 203 -2.90 -3.90 13.74
N GLY A 204 -2.14 -3.23 12.88
CA GLY A 204 -1.72 -3.80 11.59
C GLY A 204 -0.81 -5.01 11.76
N ALA A 205 -1.00 -6.02 10.91
CA ALA A 205 -0.10 -7.16 10.82
C ALA A 205 1.29 -6.74 10.31
N ARG A 206 2.31 -7.56 10.58
CA ARG A 206 3.70 -7.34 10.14
C ARG A 206 4.15 -8.50 9.27
N LEU A 207 4.68 -8.19 8.10
CA LEU A 207 5.41 -9.17 7.31
C LEU A 207 6.76 -9.42 7.97
N VAL A 208 7.07 -10.69 8.25
CA VAL A 208 8.36 -11.10 8.78
C VAL A 208 9.12 -11.95 7.76
N SER A 209 10.41 -12.13 8.00
CA SER A 209 11.22 -13.08 7.24
C SER A 209 10.64 -14.49 7.39
N LEU A 210 10.50 -15.17 6.26
CA LEU A 210 10.03 -16.55 6.19
C LEU A 210 11.23 -17.49 6.09
N GLU A 211 11.06 -18.73 6.55
CA GLU A 211 12.00 -19.80 6.23
C GLU A 211 12.03 -20.05 4.71
N PRO A 212 13.18 -20.44 4.12
CA PRO A 212 13.34 -20.55 2.67
C PRO A 212 12.29 -21.44 1.99
N GLU A 213 11.90 -22.55 2.61
CA GLU A 213 10.90 -23.47 2.07
C GLU A 213 9.49 -22.84 2.06
N VAL A 214 9.17 -22.02 3.06
CA VAL A 214 7.89 -21.30 3.12
C VAL A 214 7.89 -20.16 2.11
N ASP A 215 8.98 -19.41 2.00
CA ASP A 215 9.10 -18.33 1.01
C ASP A 215 8.99 -18.85 -0.42
N ALA A 216 9.51 -20.05 -0.71
CA ALA A 216 9.33 -20.71 -1.99
C ALA A 216 7.85 -20.93 -2.33
N LEU A 217 7.02 -21.36 -1.36
CA LEU A 217 5.58 -21.52 -1.57
C LEU A 217 4.90 -20.20 -1.92
N TRP A 218 5.24 -19.12 -1.20
CA TRP A 218 4.71 -17.78 -1.51
C TRP A 218 5.14 -17.29 -2.91
N ASN A 219 6.38 -17.58 -3.33
CA ASN A 219 6.86 -17.25 -4.67
C ASN A 219 6.17 -18.07 -5.77
N ASP A 220 5.82 -19.33 -5.51
CA ASP A 220 5.07 -20.17 -6.46
C ASP A 220 3.66 -19.61 -6.69
N VAL A 221 2.98 -19.16 -5.62
CA VAL A 221 1.70 -18.46 -5.70
C VAL A 221 1.82 -17.21 -6.58
N TRP A 222 2.84 -16.38 -6.32
CA TRP A 222 3.08 -15.14 -7.04
C TRP A 222 3.36 -15.35 -8.53
N THR A 223 4.23 -16.31 -8.83
CA THR A 223 4.60 -16.65 -10.21
C THR A 223 3.38 -17.14 -10.98
N THR A 224 2.53 -17.96 -10.35
CA THR A 224 1.30 -18.46 -10.96
C THR A 224 0.29 -17.35 -11.24
N PHE A 225 0.14 -16.42 -10.31
CA PHE A 225 -0.73 -15.25 -10.49
C PHE A 225 -0.25 -14.35 -11.64
N THR A 226 1.04 -14.03 -11.69
CA THR A 226 1.61 -13.07 -12.65
C THR A 226 1.89 -13.65 -14.05
N ALA A 227 1.82 -14.97 -14.23
CA ALA A 227 2.09 -15.62 -15.52
C ALA A 227 0.96 -15.49 -16.58
N GLY A 228 -0.23 -15.00 -16.21
CA GLY A 228 -1.40 -14.87 -17.09
C GLY A 228 -1.73 -13.43 -17.43
#